data_AF-A0A966EJG6-F1
#
_entry.id   AF-A0A966EJG6-F1
#
_cell.length_a   1.000
_cell.length_b   1.000
_cell.length_c   1.000
_cell.angle_alpha   90.00
_cell.angle_beta   90.00
_cell.angle_gamma   90.00
#
_symmetry.space_group_name_H-M   'P 1'
#
loop_
_entity.id
_entity.type
_entity.pdbx_description
1 polymer ?
#
loop_
_entity_poly.entity_id
_entity_poly.type
_entity_poly.pdbx_seq_one_letter_code
_entity_poly.pdbx_strand_id
1 'polypeptide(L)'
;MDKSRIRGLQTLGMYLLALTVIAMPGTLHAQVDRYDGRPAADGDRDIRVGGYMDLELFMNGDRFDFKQHRLVPMFDANISDKVSFSAEIEFEYGGSDAAAGDGETKVEYAYADVDMGNWSLRSGAILIP
;
A
#
# COMPACT_ATOMS: atom_id res chain seq x y z
N MET A 1 19.31 58.08 -18.55
CA MET A 1 19.75 56.85 -17.85
C MET A 1 18.58 55.87 -17.89
N ASP A 2 18.76 54.81 -18.65
CA ASP A 2 17.74 53.88 -19.16
C ASP A 2 17.23 52.91 -18.07
N LYS A 3 15.91 52.70 -17.98
CA LYS A 3 15.20 51.80 -17.04
C LYS A 3 14.66 50.54 -17.77
N SER A 4 15.36 50.03 -18.77
CA SER A 4 14.88 48.92 -19.63
C SER A 4 15.56 47.56 -19.44
N ARG A 5 16.34 47.33 -18.38
CA ARG A 5 17.02 46.03 -18.21
C ARG A 5 16.84 45.47 -16.80
N ILE A 6 16.59 44.16 -16.74
CA ILE A 6 16.50 43.29 -15.56
C ILE A 6 15.08 43.13 -14.98
N ARG A 7 14.15 42.56 -15.75
CA ARG A 7 13.11 41.62 -15.26
C ARG A 7 12.69 40.67 -16.39
N GLY A 8 13.64 39.86 -16.84
CA GLY A 8 13.38 38.73 -17.72
C GLY A 8 13.90 37.48 -17.05
N LEU A 9 13.07 36.86 -16.20
CA LEU A 9 13.20 35.44 -15.81
C LEU A 9 11.91 34.98 -15.11
N GLN A 10 10.78 35.06 -15.82
CA GLN A 10 9.62 34.23 -15.48
C GLN A 10 9.82 32.86 -16.13
N THR A 11 10.58 32.02 -15.47
CA THR A 11 10.74 30.60 -15.85
C THR A 11 11.00 29.83 -14.57
N LEU A 12 9.99 29.77 -13.69
CA LEU A 12 10.05 28.88 -12.55
C LEU A 12 9.54 27.52 -13.02
N GLY A 13 10.51 26.64 -13.27
CA GLY A 13 10.29 25.26 -13.69
C GLY A 13 9.38 24.53 -12.71
N MET A 14 8.33 23.94 -13.27
CA MET A 14 7.48 22.96 -12.61
C MET A 14 8.33 21.70 -12.41
N TYR A 15 8.90 21.51 -11.23
CA TYR A 15 9.61 20.28 -10.87
C TYR A 15 8.57 19.18 -10.61
N LEU A 16 8.22 18.45 -11.66
CA LEU A 16 7.48 17.20 -11.54
C LEU A 16 8.45 16.15 -10.97
N LEU A 17 8.39 15.88 -9.66
CA LEU A 17 9.07 14.75 -9.06
C LEU A 17 8.28 13.48 -9.40
N ALA A 18 8.55 12.91 -10.57
CA ALA A 18 8.10 11.57 -10.90
C ALA A 18 8.94 10.56 -10.11
N LEU A 19 8.40 10.05 -9.00
CA LEU A 19 9.01 8.90 -8.33
C LEU A 19 8.68 7.66 -9.16
N THR A 20 9.61 7.26 -10.02
CA THR A 20 9.55 5.98 -10.73
C THR A 20 9.82 4.85 -9.73
N VAL A 21 8.76 4.17 -9.29
CA VAL A 21 8.89 2.85 -8.67
C VAL A 21 9.27 1.88 -9.78
N ILE A 22 10.55 1.52 -9.85
CA ILE A 22 11.00 0.40 -10.67
C ILE A 22 10.43 -0.85 -10.00
N ALA A 23 9.35 -1.40 -10.56
CA ALA A 23 8.91 -2.75 -10.23
C ALA A 23 10.04 -3.69 -10.61
N MET A 24 10.85 -4.10 -9.63
CA MET A 24 11.83 -5.16 -9.85
C MET A 24 11.05 -6.44 -10.11
N PRO A 25 11.28 -7.15 -11.24
CA PRO A 25 10.78 -8.50 -11.43
C PRO A 25 11.66 -9.45 -10.59
N GLY A 26 11.54 -9.33 -9.28
CA GLY A 26 12.17 -10.22 -8.32
C GLY A 26 11.07 -10.75 -7.42
N THR A 27 10.90 -12.07 -7.40
CA THR A 27 10.17 -12.71 -6.32
C THR A 27 10.94 -12.42 -5.03
N LEU A 28 10.45 -11.49 -4.22
CA LEU A 28 10.91 -11.37 -2.84
C LEU A 28 10.37 -12.59 -2.12
N HIS A 29 11.19 -13.63 -1.98
CA HIS A 29 10.89 -14.74 -1.10
C HIS A 29 10.88 -14.19 0.32
N ALA A 30 9.70 -13.86 0.84
CA ALA A 30 9.52 -13.58 2.25
C ALA A 30 9.91 -14.84 3.02
N GLN A 31 11.16 -14.92 3.48
CA GLN A 31 11.62 -16.00 4.34
C GLN A 31 11.03 -15.76 5.73
N VAL A 32 9.78 -16.15 5.91
CA VAL A 32 9.17 -16.29 7.23
C VAL A 32 9.93 -17.40 7.94
N ASP A 33 10.66 -17.05 9.00
CA ASP A 33 11.34 -18.02 9.86
C ASP A 33 10.31 -19.06 10.33
N ARG A 34 10.44 -20.28 9.80
CA ARG A 34 9.47 -21.34 10.02
C ARG A 34 9.74 -21.90 11.40
N TYR A 35 8.80 -21.68 12.32
CA TYR A 35 8.73 -22.43 13.58
C TYR A 35 8.90 -23.94 13.30
N ASP A 36 9.93 -24.56 13.89
CA ASP A 36 10.52 -25.88 13.59
C ASP A 36 9.61 -27.12 13.84
N GLY A 37 8.29 -26.92 13.87
CA GLY A 37 7.31 -27.97 14.18
C GLY A 37 6.05 -27.94 13.33
N ARG A 38 5.98 -27.08 12.31
CA ARG A 38 4.83 -27.11 11.37
C ARG A 38 5.10 -28.18 10.31
N PRO A 39 4.16 -29.09 10.02
CA PRO A 39 4.27 -29.98 8.87
C PRO A 39 4.65 -29.16 7.64
N ALA A 40 5.66 -29.61 6.88
CA ALA A 40 5.88 -29.08 5.55
C ALA A 40 4.57 -29.27 4.77
N ALA A 41 3.95 -28.18 4.33
CA ALA A 41 2.78 -28.30 3.49
C ALA A 41 3.26 -28.79 2.13
N ASP A 42 2.60 -29.81 1.60
CA ASP A 42 2.75 -30.21 0.20
C ASP A 42 2.10 -29.12 -0.67
N GLY A 43 2.81 -28.58 -1.68
CA GLY A 43 2.29 -27.54 -2.59
C GLY A 43 3.09 -26.22 -2.66
N ASP A 44 2.76 -25.39 -3.67
CA ASP A 44 3.43 -24.12 -3.95
C ASP A 44 2.83 -23.00 -3.08
N ARG A 45 3.49 -22.70 -1.95
CA ARG A 45 3.08 -21.65 -1.01
C ARG A 45 3.73 -20.34 -1.40
N ASP A 46 2.90 -19.36 -1.69
CA ASP A 46 3.33 -18.01 -2.06
C ASP A 46 2.67 -16.97 -1.14
N ILE A 47 3.45 -15.96 -0.76
CA ILE A 47 2.97 -14.77 -0.04
C ILE A 47 3.34 -13.58 -0.89
N ARG A 48 2.32 -12.86 -1.35
CA ARG A 48 2.45 -11.65 -2.12
C ARG A 48 2.10 -10.49 -1.21
N VAL A 49 3.00 -9.52 -1.16
CA VAL A 49 2.80 -8.26 -0.44
C VAL A 49 2.83 -7.15 -1.47
N GLY A 50 1.79 -6.33 -1.46
CA GLY A 50 1.62 -5.20 -2.36
C GLY A 50 0.97 -4.04 -1.65
N GLY A 51 0.41 -3.13 -2.44
CA GLY A 51 -0.28 -1.96 -1.91
C GLY A 51 0.00 -0.70 -2.71
N TYR A 52 -0.54 0.41 -2.22
CA TYR A 52 -0.29 1.74 -2.77
C TYR A 52 -0.14 2.78 -1.67
N MET A 53 0.31 3.97 -2.06
CA MET A 53 0.43 5.13 -1.18
C MET A 53 -0.02 6.38 -1.93
N ASP A 54 -0.88 7.15 -1.28
CA ASP A 54 -1.37 8.44 -1.76
C ASP A 54 -0.75 9.56 -0.94
N LEU A 55 -0.13 10.50 -1.63
CA LEU A 55 0.53 11.66 -1.05
C LEU A 55 -0.07 12.94 -1.62
N GLU A 56 -0.31 13.91 -0.74
CA GLU A 56 -0.85 15.21 -1.09
C GLU A 56 0.21 16.29 -0.86
N LEU A 57 0.36 17.15 -1.87
CA LEU A 57 1.14 18.37 -1.79
C LEU A 57 0.20 19.54 -2.03
N PHE A 58 0.12 20.46 -1.09
CA PHE A 58 -0.72 21.65 -1.19
C PHE A 58 0.02 22.92 -0.80
N MET A 59 -0.40 24.03 -1.37
CA MET A 59 0.12 25.36 -1.04
C MET A 59 -0.75 26.00 0.03
N ASN A 60 -0.12 26.43 1.12
CA ASN A 60 -0.74 27.12 2.23
C ASN A 60 -0.06 28.50 2.40
N GLY A 61 -0.64 29.51 1.74
CA GLY A 61 0.04 30.79 1.54
C GLY A 61 1.32 30.62 0.72
N ASP A 62 2.45 31.06 1.27
CA ASP A 62 3.78 30.94 0.63
C ASP A 62 4.53 29.65 1.03
N ARG A 63 3.87 28.71 1.71
CA ARG A 63 4.47 27.44 2.19
C ARG A 63 3.90 26.24 1.44
N PHE A 64 4.75 25.25 1.16
CA PHE A 64 4.32 23.92 0.74
C PHE A 64 4.12 23.02 1.95
N ASP A 65 2.94 22.40 2.01
CA ASP A 65 2.58 21.40 3.00
C ASP A 65 2.45 20.04 2.33
N PHE A 66 2.95 19.00 3.00
CA PHE A 66 2.90 17.62 2.56
C PHE A 66 2.09 16.79 3.54
N LYS A 67 1.17 15.97 3.04
CA LYS A 67 0.36 15.06 3.85
C LYS A 67 0.38 13.67 3.21
N GLN A 68 0.56 12.64 4.03
CA GLN A 68 0.25 11.28 3.60
C GLN A 68 -1.27 11.12 3.71
N HIS A 69 -1.95 10.89 2.59
CA HIS A 69 -3.40 10.67 2.61
C HIS A 69 -3.68 9.22 2.98
N ARG A 70 -3.12 8.26 2.23
CA ARG A 70 -3.27 6.82 2.47
C ARG A 70 -1.99 6.03 2.30
N LEU A 71 -1.80 5.02 3.14
CA LEU A 71 -0.87 3.93 2.93
C LEU A 71 -1.69 2.65 3.04
N VAL A 72 -1.74 1.87 1.97
CA VAL A 72 -2.63 0.71 1.88
C VAL A 72 -1.81 -0.53 1.53
N PRO A 73 -1.23 -1.23 2.51
CA PRO A 73 -0.66 -2.55 2.28
C PRO A 73 -1.75 -3.59 1.99
N MET A 74 -1.44 -4.46 1.04
CA MET A 74 -2.25 -5.61 0.64
C MET A 74 -1.45 -6.89 0.82
N PHE A 75 -2.09 -7.93 1.34
CA PHE A 75 -1.50 -9.23 1.60
C PHE A 75 -2.34 -10.31 0.94
N ASP A 76 -1.71 -11.11 0.07
CA ASP A 76 -2.31 -12.32 -0.46
C ASP A 76 -1.42 -13.51 -0.13
N ALA A 77 -2.01 -14.62 0.28
CA ALA A 77 -1.27 -15.83 0.57
C ALA A 77 -1.99 -17.08 0.06
N ASN A 78 -1.26 -17.95 -0.64
CA ASN A 78 -1.66 -19.34 -0.84
C ASN A 78 -1.14 -20.16 0.34
N ILE A 79 -2.06 -20.50 1.25
CA ILE A 79 -1.71 -21.25 2.47
C ILE A 79 -1.50 -22.72 2.14
N SER A 80 -2.31 -23.26 1.22
CA SER A 80 -2.23 -24.61 0.62
C SER A 80 -2.94 -24.62 -0.74
N ASP A 81 -2.91 -25.75 -1.45
CA ASP A 81 -3.65 -25.95 -2.71
C ASP A 81 -5.16 -25.64 -2.63
N LYS A 82 -5.74 -25.66 -1.41
CA LYS A 82 -7.18 -25.46 -1.18
C LYS A 82 -7.52 -24.26 -0.31
N VAL A 83 -6.53 -23.54 0.21
CA VAL A 83 -6.77 -22.45 1.16
C VAL A 83 -5.96 -21.25 0.77
N SER A 84 -6.63 -20.12 0.55
CA SER A 84 -6.01 -18.83 0.33
C SER A 84 -6.51 -17.79 1.34
N PHE A 85 -5.73 -16.74 1.52
CA PHE A 85 -6.03 -15.61 2.38
C PHE A 85 -5.74 -14.31 1.64
N SER A 86 -6.58 -13.30 1.85
CA SER A 86 -6.40 -11.96 1.29
C SER A 86 -6.83 -10.91 2.31
N ALA A 87 -6.03 -9.86 2.46
CA ALA A 87 -6.34 -8.73 3.33
C ALA A 87 -5.80 -7.41 2.80
N GLU A 88 -6.53 -6.34 3.10
CA GLU A 88 -6.15 -4.96 2.86
C GLU A 88 -6.33 -4.16 4.14
N ILE A 89 -5.26 -3.44 4.50
CA ILE A 89 -5.24 -2.57 5.67
C ILE A 89 -4.98 -1.17 5.17
N GLU A 90 -5.81 -0.22 5.56
CA GLU A 90 -5.66 1.19 5.22
C GLU A 90 -5.16 1.97 6.44
N PHE A 91 -4.13 2.79 6.24
CA PHE A 91 -3.67 3.79 7.19
C PHE A 91 -3.89 5.18 6.59
N GLU A 92 -4.86 5.92 7.13
CA GLU A 92 -5.12 7.32 6.77
C GLU A 92 -4.40 8.26 7.73
N TYR A 93 -3.75 9.28 7.16
CA TYR A 93 -3.09 10.37 7.89
C TYR A 93 -2.16 9.91 9.05
N GLY A 94 -1.45 8.80 8.88
CA GLY A 94 -0.51 8.25 9.87
C GLY A 94 -1.10 7.21 10.83
N GLY A 95 -2.38 6.85 10.70
CA GLY A 95 -3.04 5.83 11.51
C GLY A 95 -3.68 6.35 12.80
N SER A 96 -4.32 5.46 13.56
CA SER A 96 -5.13 5.83 14.75
C SER A 96 -4.39 6.58 15.86
N ASP A 97 -3.06 6.43 15.95
CA ASP A 97 -2.21 7.11 16.93
C ASP A 97 -1.49 8.35 16.35
N ALA A 98 -1.93 8.87 15.21
CA ALA A 98 -1.35 10.04 14.59
C ALA A 98 -1.40 11.25 15.54
N ALA A 99 -0.30 12.01 15.62
CA ALA A 99 -0.17 13.13 16.55
C ALA A 99 -1.23 14.24 16.36
N ALA A 100 -1.75 14.39 15.15
CA ALA A 100 -2.81 15.33 14.83
C ALA A 100 -4.21 14.84 15.24
N GLY A 101 -4.36 13.55 15.59
CA GLY A 101 -5.61 12.95 16.01
C GLY A 101 -6.66 12.79 14.90
N ASP A 102 -6.28 13.03 13.64
CA ASP A 102 -7.14 12.90 12.46
C ASP A 102 -6.86 11.62 11.65
N GLY A 103 -5.96 10.76 12.12
CA GLY A 103 -5.59 9.52 11.46
C GLY A 103 -6.49 8.34 11.82
N GLU A 104 -6.56 7.38 10.90
CA GLU A 104 -7.41 6.19 11.04
C GLU A 104 -6.69 4.94 10.53
N THR A 105 -7.01 3.79 11.12
CA THR A 105 -6.54 2.49 10.64
C THR A 105 -7.74 1.57 10.47
N LYS A 106 -7.94 1.08 9.24
CA LYS A 106 -9.07 0.22 8.88
C LYS A 106 -8.58 -1.07 8.27
N VAL A 107 -9.37 -2.12 8.46
CA VAL A 107 -9.28 -3.33 7.65
C VAL A 107 -10.42 -3.24 6.64
N GLU A 108 -10.08 -2.97 5.38
CA GLU A 108 -11.06 -2.84 4.30
C GLU A 108 -11.67 -4.22 4.00
N TYR A 109 -10.81 -5.22 3.85
CA TYR A 109 -11.21 -6.62 3.87
C TYR A 109 -10.13 -7.49 4.49
N ALA A 110 -10.55 -8.64 5.01
CA ALA A 110 -9.68 -9.72 5.45
C ALA A 110 -10.49 -11.01 5.42
N TYR A 111 -10.23 -11.87 4.45
CA TYR A 111 -10.97 -13.12 4.28
C TYR A 111 -10.04 -14.29 3.90
N ALA A 112 -10.55 -15.48 4.16
CA ALA A 112 -9.98 -16.72 3.63
C ALA A 112 -10.98 -17.39 2.68
N ASP A 113 -10.46 -18.01 1.64
CA ASP A 113 -11.21 -18.92 0.78
C ASP A 113 -10.76 -20.36 1.04
N VAL A 114 -11.73 -21.26 1.11
CA VAL A 114 -11.50 -22.70 1.22
C VAL A 114 -12.19 -23.39 0.05
N ASP A 115 -11.39 -24.06 -0.78
CA ASP A 115 -11.87 -24.94 -1.85
C ASP A 115 -12.19 -26.33 -1.28
N MET A 116 -13.45 -26.74 -1.43
CA MET A 116 -13.97 -28.05 -1.02
C MET A 116 -14.18 -28.97 -2.24
N GLY A 117 -13.63 -28.62 -3.40
CA GLY A 117 -13.68 -29.35 -4.66
C GLY A 117 -14.83 -28.90 -5.55
N ASN A 118 -16.07 -29.15 -5.13
CA ASN A 118 -17.25 -28.75 -5.89
C ASN A 118 -17.86 -27.42 -5.41
N TRP A 119 -17.47 -26.94 -4.23
CA TRP A 119 -17.98 -25.73 -3.58
C TRP A 119 -16.81 -24.97 -2.98
N SER A 120 -16.91 -23.65 -2.91
CA SER A 120 -15.99 -22.79 -2.17
C SER A 120 -16.70 -22.12 -1.01
N LEU A 121 -15.97 -21.88 0.07
CA LEU A 121 -16.41 -21.10 1.21
C LEU A 121 -15.49 -19.90 1.39
N ARG A 122 -16.06 -18.69 1.35
CA ARG A 122 -15.38 -17.46 1.76
C ARG A 122 -15.87 -17.05 3.14
N SER A 123 -14.94 -16.71 4.03
CA SER A 123 -15.27 -16.19 5.36
C SER A 123 -14.28 -15.13 5.80
N GLY A 124 -14.79 -14.08 6.46
CA GLY A 124 -14.00 -12.99 7.00
C GLY A 124 -14.72 -11.64 6.93
N ALA A 125 -13.95 -10.56 7.08
CA ALA A 125 -14.40 -9.22 6.73
C ALA A 125 -14.41 -9.10 5.20
N ILE A 126 -15.60 -9.05 4.62
CA ILE A 126 -15.80 -9.05 3.18
C ILE A 126 -16.35 -7.69 2.78
N LEU A 127 -15.65 -7.05 1.84
CA LEU A 127 -16.13 -5.85 1.19
C LEU A 127 -17.19 -6.28 0.17
N ILE A 128 -18.46 -5.99 0.46
CA ILE A 128 -19.59 -6.28 -0.42
C ILE A 128 -19.71 -5.12 -1.43
N PRO A 129 -19.76 -5.38 -2.74
CA PRO A 129 -19.88 -4.34 -3.76
C PRO A 129 -21.17 -3.52 -3.65
#